data_AF-A0A086J2X3-F1
#
_entry.id   AF-A0A086J2X3-F1
#
_cell.length_a   1.000
_cell.length_b   1.000
_cell.length_c   1.000
_cell.angle_alpha   90.00
_cell.angle_beta   90.00
_cell.angle_gamma   90.00
#
_symmetry.space_group_name_H-M   'P 1'
#
loop_
_entity.id
_entity.type
_entity.pdbx_description
1 polymer ?
#
loop_
_entity_poly.entity_id
_entity_poly.type
_entity_poly.pdbx_seq_one_letter_code
_entity_poly.pdbx_strand_id
1 'polypeptide(L)'
;MQISYEDLLTQHTEKVKTKPVEKTKSYESTVSKLEEGSILQPLIETELERQLADITDPDRVKEKRRKKQVDARVAQSNIWSKRIKSKAYRKVKREEKQRKLTENMKIQIELEDEDEMPFERPAKSENPDVISLINQHIKKNQENLCEINSLPTENQQEEKSTENTTLQRTTTPKDSPSAIESILEVDQFVTEKIKIEQSDAPEVREETLLGWNSWGGASLETKKNPSNTKKITRTGITIRKRKDFATSHLIINESLSSTTRNKKYSAQINPKEADDTIIPAINQPATLLDRLISREKEKRTLL
;
A
#
# COMPACT_ATOMS: atom_id res chain seq x y z
N MET A 1 5.76 22.10 -61.71
CA MET A 1 4.98 23.12 -60.96
C MET A 1 3.54 22.61 -60.95
N GLN A 2 2.78 22.46 -59.87
CA GLN A 2 2.58 23.34 -58.72
C GLN A 2 2.17 22.52 -57.47
N ILE A 3 2.88 22.80 -56.38
CA ILE A 3 2.55 22.85 -54.94
C ILE A 3 1.41 21.96 -54.39
N SER A 4 1.82 21.09 -53.45
CA SER A 4 1.05 20.21 -52.56
C SER A 4 0.24 20.98 -51.51
N TYR A 5 -0.96 20.49 -51.20
CA TYR A 5 -1.92 21.05 -50.24
C TYR A 5 -1.75 20.54 -48.79
N GLU A 6 -0.54 20.08 -48.42
CA GLU A 6 -0.24 19.67 -47.03
C GLU A 6 0.39 20.78 -46.17
N ASP A 7 0.84 21.91 -46.74
CA ASP A 7 1.75 22.84 -46.02
C ASP A 7 1.12 24.11 -45.41
N LEU A 8 -0.20 24.33 -45.49
CA LEU A 8 -0.81 25.62 -45.10
C LEU A 8 -1.66 25.64 -43.82
N LEU A 9 -1.80 24.52 -43.09
CA LEU A 9 -2.56 24.51 -41.84
C LEU A 9 -1.75 24.06 -40.62
N THR A 10 -0.52 24.56 -40.54
CA THR A 10 0.36 24.38 -39.36
C THR A 10 0.91 25.72 -38.88
N GLN A 11 0.06 26.72 -38.63
CA GLN A 11 0.52 27.93 -37.94
C GLN A 11 -0.50 28.47 -36.92
N HIS A 12 0.02 28.66 -35.70
CA HIS A 12 -0.51 29.43 -34.59
C HIS A 12 -1.72 28.87 -33.80
N THR A 13 -1.46 27.83 -33.00
CA THR A 13 -1.99 27.82 -31.61
C THR A 13 -0.83 28.13 -30.67
N GLU A 14 -0.66 29.42 -30.42
CA GLU A 14 0.28 29.95 -29.45
C GLU A 14 0.02 29.32 -28.07
N LYS A 15 0.99 28.53 -27.62
CA LYS A 15 1.13 28.15 -26.22
C LYS A 15 1.42 29.42 -25.42
N VAL A 16 0.37 30.12 -25.00
CA VAL A 16 0.45 31.09 -23.91
C VAL A 16 0.76 30.31 -22.64
N LYS A 17 2.07 30.15 -22.35
CA LYS A 17 2.57 29.83 -21.02
C LYS A 17 2.23 31.01 -20.12
N THR A 18 1.03 31.02 -19.57
CA THR A 18 0.73 31.85 -18.41
C THR A 18 1.60 31.33 -17.25
N LYS A 19 2.56 32.16 -16.85
CA LYS A 19 3.31 31.97 -15.61
C LYS A 19 2.30 31.84 -14.46
N PRO A 20 2.50 30.94 -13.48
CA PRO A 20 1.72 31.00 -12.26
C PRO A 20 1.99 32.36 -11.61
N VAL A 21 0.99 33.23 -11.62
CA VAL A 21 0.98 34.45 -10.83
C VAL A 21 1.19 34.01 -9.39
N GLU A 22 2.35 34.37 -8.86
CA GLU A 22 2.65 34.33 -7.44
C GLU A 22 1.52 35.09 -6.74
N LYS A 23 0.60 34.35 -6.13
CA LYS A 23 -0.32 34.90 -5.16
C LYS A 23 0.52 35.31 -3.97
N THR A 24 1.02 36.54 -4.02
CA THR A 24 1.38 37.29 -2.84
C THR A 24 0.17 37.18 -1.91
N LYS A 25 0.38 36.48 -0.79
CA LYS A 25 -0.53 36.52 0.34
C LYS A 25 -0.51 37.98 0.78
N SER A 26 -1.49 38.76 0.32
CA SER A 26 -1.80 40.04 0.95
C SER A 26 -2.15 39.68 2.38
N TYR A 27 -1.27 40.08 3.29
CA TYR A 27 -1.56 40.17 4.70
C TYR A 27 -2.61 41.28 4.83
N GLU A 28 -3.87 40.92 4.61
CA GLU A 28 -5.01 41.74 5.01
C GLU A 28 -4.96 41.80 6.54
N SER A 29 -4.26 42.84 7.00
CA SER A 29 -4.67 43.74 8.07
C SER A 29 -5.69 43.14 9.03
N THR A 30 -5.21 42.47 10.06
CA THR A 30 -5.92 42.26 11.32
C THR A 30 -5.95 43.56 12.14
N VAL A 31 -6.33 44.67 11.51
CA VAL A 31 -6.46 45.99 12.16
C VAL A 31 -7.84 46.53 11.84
N SER A 32 -8.84 46.00 12.54
CA SER A 32 -10.07 46.72 12.90
C SER A 32 -10.99 45.81 13.69
N LYS A 33 -10.93 45.95 15.02
CA LYS A 33 -11.98 45.76 16.04
C LYS A 33 -11.41 45.19 17.34
N LEU A 34 -10.52 45.98 17.93
CA LEU A 34 -10.56 46.17 19.38
C LEU A 34 -11.61 47.25 19.62
N GLU A 35 -12.88 46.86 19.62
CA GLU A 35 -13.91 47.63 20.32
C GLU A 35 -14.07 46.96 21.68
N GLU A 36 -13.80 47.78 22.68
CA GLU A 36 -13.73 47.48 24.09
C GLU A 36 -15.11 47.08 24.63
N GLY A 37 -15.15 46.08 25.51
CA GLY A 37 -16.14 46.07 26.59
C GLY A 37 -17.48 45.36 26.37
N SER A 38 -17.53 44.17 25.76
CA SER A 38 -18.65 43.25 26.00
C SER A 38 -18.18 41.94 26.65
N ILE A 39 -18.14 41.97 27.99
CA ILE A 39 -18.01 40.80 28.88
C ILE A 39 -19.29 39.95 28.86
N LEU A 40 -20.27 40.28 28.02
CA LEU A 40 -21.38 39.37 27.74
C LEU A 40 -20.88 38.29 26.80
N GLN A 41 -20.50 37.16 27.40
CA GLN A 41 -20.47 35.87 26.70
C GLN A 41 -21.71 35.83 25.77
N PRO A 42 -21.55 35.49 24.48
CA PRO A 42 -22.73 35.29 23.63
C PRO A 42 -23.60 34.27 24.37
N LEU A 43 -24.81 34.70 24.76
CA LEU A 43 -25.78 33.81 25.37
C LEU A 43 -25.84 32.58 24.47
N ILE A 44 -25.67 31.41 25.08
CA ILE A 44 -25.77 30.13 24.39
C ILE A 44 -27.13 30.16 23.70
N GLU A 45 -27.15 30.33 22.37
CA GLU A 45 -28.37 30.40 21.58
C GLU A 45 -29.25 29.22 21.99
N THR A 46 -30.41 29.51 22.57
CA THR A 46 -31.33 28.46 22.95
C THR A 46 -31.75 27.70 21.69
N GLU A 47 -32.06 26.40 21.81
CA GLU A 47 -32.47 25.58 20.66
C GLU A 47 -33.62 26.23 19.86
N LEU A 48 -34.49 26.98 20.56
CA LEU A 48 -35.60 27.75 19.98
C LEU A 48 -35.14 28.94 19.14
N GLU A 49 -34.20 29.76 19.63
CA GLU A 49 -33.64 30.88 18.87
C GLU A 49 -32.93 30.39 17.61
N ARG A 50 -32.28 29.22 17.70
CA ARG A 50 -31.65 28.57 16.55
C ARG A 50 -32.67 28.13 15.48
N GLN A 51 -33.80 27.59 15.91
CA GLN A 51 -34.89 27.18 15.01
C GLN A 51 -35.59 28.39 14.38
N LEU A 52 -35.82 29.46 15.14
CA LEU A 52 -36.39 30.70 14.62
C LEU A 52 -35.48 31.32 13.56
N ALA A 53 -34.18 31.40 13.83
CA ALA A 53 -33.22 31.93 12.87
C ALA A 53 -33.11 31.11 11.57
N ASP A 54 -33.35 29.79 11.63
CA ASP A 54 -33.39 28.94 10.45
C ASP A 54 -34.67 29.14 9.61
N ILE A 55 -35.76 29.63 10.20
CA ILE A 55 -37.00 29.99 9.50
C ILE A 55 -36.89 31.39 8.88
N THR A 56 -36.28 32.33 9.60
CA THR A 56 -36.19 33.75 9.18
C THR A 56 -35.27 33.93 7.96
N ASP A 57 -34.14 33.21 7.90
CA ASP A 57 -33.15 33.35 6.83
C ASP A 57 -32.89 32.02 6.08
N PRO A 58 -33.64 31.73 5.00
CA PRO A 58 -33.48 30.48 4.27
C PRO A 58 -32.09 30.33 3.62
N ASP A 59 -31.42 31.44 3.32
CA ASP A 59 -30.07 31.41 2.73
C ASP A 59 -28.99 31.01 3.76
N ARG A 60 -29.19 31.34 5.04
CA ARG A 60 -28.33 30.85 6.13
C ARG A 60 -28.40 29.33 6.26
N VAL A 61 -29.57 28.73 6.04
CA VAL A 61 -29.74 27.26 6.01
C VAL A 61 -29.06 26.62 4.80
N LYS A 62 -29.17 27.24 3.61
CA LYS A 62 -28.46 26.78 2.40
C LYS A 62 -26.95 26.84 2.60
N GLU A 63 -26.43 27.89 3.23
CA GLU A 63 -25.01 28.05 3.52
C GLU A 63 -24.52 27.02 4.55
N LYS A 64 -25.27 26.78 5.63
CA LYS A 64 -25.00 25.68 6.58
C LYS A 64 -24.92 24.32 5.88
N ARG A 65 -25.83 24.04 4.94
CA ARG A 65 -25.81 22.79 4.15
C ARG A 65 -24.58 22.71 3.25
N ARG A 66 -24.23 23.78 2.55
CA ARG A 66 -23.01 23.86 1.73
C ARG A 66 -21.76 23.63 2.57
N LYS A 67 -21.66 24.27 3.74
CA LYS A 67 -20.56 24.09 4.68
C LYS A 67 -20.44 22.64 5.14
N LYS A 68 -21.55 22.01 5.58
CA LYS A 68 -21.58 20.58 5.95
C LYS A 68 -21.11 19.67 4.81
N GLN A 69 -21.49 19.95 3.56
CA GLN A 69 -21.03 19.17 2.40
C GLN A 69 -19.53 19.32 2.15
N VAL A 70 -18.99 20.54 2.26
CA VAL A 70 -17.56 20.81 2.13
C VAL A 70 -16.79 20.09 3.24
N ASP A 71 -17.22 20.21 4.48
CA ASP A 71 -16.59 19.56 5.64
C ASP A 71 -16.62 18.03 5.50
N ALA A 72 -17.73 17.46 5.02
CA ALA A 72 -17.83 16.02 4.75
C ALA A 72 -16.84 15.55 3.66
N ARG A 73 -16.65 16.33 2.59
CA ARG A 73 -15.67 16.03 1.54
C ARG A 73 -14.24 16.13 2.06
N VAL A 74 -13.93 17.14 2.87
CA VAL A 74 -12.63 17.29 3.52
C VAL A 74 -12.36 16.13 4.48
N ALA A 75 -13.36 15.73 5.28
CA ALA A 75 -13.26 14.57 6.16
C ALA A 75 -13.03 13.27 5.39
N GLN A 76 -13.78 13.02 4.30
CA GLN A 76 -13.57 11.87 3.43
C GLN A 76 -12.19 11.88 2.76
N SER A 77 -11.74 13.03 2.26
CA SER A 77 -10.39 13.20 1.70
C SER A 77 -9.32 12.92 2.76
N ASN A 78 -9.46 13.46 3.98
CA ASN A 78 -8.55 13.19 5.09
C ASN A 78 -8.55 11.71 5.50
N ILE A 79 -9.71 11.03 5.54
CA ILE A 79 -9.79 9.59 5.78
C ILE A 79 -9.09 8.83 4.65
N TRP A 80 -9.29 9.23 3.40
CA TRP A 80 -8.67 8.61 2.24
C TRP A 80 -7.15 8.81 2.22
N SER A 81 -6.66 10.01 2.57
CA SER A 81 -5.24 10.32 2.75
C SER A 81 -4.61 9.62 3.97
N LYS A 82 -5.39 9.30 5.00
CA LYS A 82 -4.94 8.46 6.12
C LYS A 82 -4.90 6.98 5.73
N ARG A 83 -5.87 6.51 4.93
CA ARG A 83 -6.01 5.12 4.48
C ARG A 83 -4.98 4.75 3.41
N ILE A 84 -4.81 5.64 2.43
CA ILE A 84 -3.66 5.63 1.54
C ILE A 84 -2.54 6.34 2.29
N LYS A 85 -1.77 5.61 3.09
CA LYS A 85 -0.42 6.07 3.51
C LYS A 85 0.39 6.28 2.23
N SER A 86 0.23 7.44 1.60
CA SER A 86 0.83 7.77 0.32
C SER A 86 2.34 7.60 0.45
N LYS A 87 3.02 7.29 -0.66
CA LYS A 87 4.49 7.20 -0.67
C LYS A 87 5.13 8.47 -0.09
N ALA A 88 4.49 9.62 -0.32
CA ALA A 88 4.82 10.90 0.29
C ALA A 88 4.63 10.91 1.82
N TYR A 89 3.49 10.46 2.36
CA TYR A 89 3.29 10.37 3.82
C TYR A 89 4.31 9.43 4.49
N ARG A 90 4.63 8.27 3.87
CA ARG A 90 5.67 7.37 4.40
C ARG A 90 7.06 7.99 4.34
N LYS A 91 7.35 8.83 3.34
CA LYS A 91 8.60 9.58 3.21
C LYS A 91 8.68 10.65 4.31
N VAL A 92 7.65 11.49 4.44
CA VAL A 92 7.55 12.53 5.48
C VAL A 92 7.65 11.92 6.88
N LYS A 93 6.98 10.79 7.15
CA LYS A 93 7.05 10.12 8.46
C LYS A 93 8.42 9.49 8.75
N ARG A 94 9.16 9.07 7.72
CA ARG A 94 10.56 8.62 7.86
C ARG A 94 11.49 9.80 8.16
N GLU A 95 11.32 10.91 7.42
CA GLU A 95 12.06 12.15 7.64
C GLU A 95 11.79 12.74 9.03
N GLU A 96 10.53 12.76 9.48
CA GLU A 96 10.16 13.20 10.83
C GLU A 96 10.80 12.33 11.92
N LYS A 97 10.85 11.00 11.73
CA LYS A 97 11.52 10.09 12.66
C LYS A 97 13.03 10.32 12.70
N GLN A 98 13.66 10.56 11.55
CA GLN A 98 15.08 10.90 11.47
C GLN A 98 15.38 12.25 12.14
N ARG A 99 14.55 13.26 11.90
CA ARG A 99 14.69 14.58 12.50
C ARG A 99 14.59 14.54 14.02
N LYS A 100 13.64 13.78 14.58
CA LYS A 100 13.55 13.59 16.04
C LYS A 100 14.78 12.91 16.62
N LEU A 101 15.38 11.98 15.88
CA LEU A 101 16.59 11.28 16.31
C LEU A 101 17.80 12.22 16.31
N THR A 102 17.92 13.07 15.29
CA THR A 102 18.97 14.10 15.25
C THR A 102 18.77 15.20 16.29
N GLU A 103 17.53 15.62 16.56
CA GLU A 103 17.23 16.59 17.63
C GLU A 103 17.57 16.00 19.01
N ASN A 104 17.23 14.73 19.26
CA ASN A 104 17.60 14.05 20.50
C ASN A 104 19.12 13.89 20.65
N MET A 105 19.85 13.54 19.58
CA MET A 105 21.32 13.49 19.60
C MET A 105 21.92 14.87 19.86
N LYS A 106 21.37 15.92 19.25
CA LYS A 106 21.84 17.29 19.49
C LYS A 106 21.67 17.68 20.96
N ILE A 107 20.52 17.37 21.55
CA ILE A 107 20.25 17.65 22.97
C ILE A 107 21.23 16.88 23.88
N GLN A 108 21.58 15.64 23.55
CA GLN A 108 22.57 14.88 24.32
C GLN A 108 23.96 15.53 24.27
N ILE A 109 24.39 16.02 23.10
CA ILE A 109 25.67 16.70 22.95
C ILE A 109 25.67 18.04 23.72
N GLU A 110 24.60 18.83 23.59
CA GLU A 110 24.45 20.10 24.33
C GLU A 110 24.42 19.90 25.86
N LEU A 111 23.95 18.74 26.34
CA LEU A 111 23.98 18.37 27.76
C LEU A 111 25.34 17.84 28.23
N GLU A 112 26.14 17.25 27.35
CA GLU A 112 27.50 16.80 27.68
C GLU A 112 28.50 17.99 27.71
N ASP A 113 28.26 19.03 26.92
CA ASP A 113 29.14 20.20 26.83
C ASP A 113 28.99 21.22 27.99
N GLU A 114 27.90 21.17 28.78
CA GLU A 114 27.67 22.13 29.88
C GLU A 114 28.35 21.74 31.21
N ASP A 115 28.88 20.51 31.34
CA ASP A 115 29.57 20.04 32.56
C ASP A 115 31.11 19.90 32.43
N GLU A 116 31.70 20.25 31.28
CA GLU A 116 33.16 20.32 31.14
C GLU A 116 33.73 21.60 31.78
N MET A 117 33.83 21.56 33.11
CA MET A 117 34.83 22.31 33.86
C MET A 117 36.20 22.19 33.17
N PRO A 118 36.98 23.28 33.05
CA PRO A 118 38.25 23.28 32.33
C PRO A 118 39.28 22.43 33.09
N PHE A 119 39.31 21.13 32.80
CA PHE A 119 40.37 20.25 33.25
C PHE A 119 41.53 20.36 32.26
N GLU A 120 42.69 20.74 32.78
CA GLU A 120 43.92 20.95 32.02
C GLU A 120 44.23 19.75 31.13
N ARG A 121 44.33 19.98 29.82
CA ARG A 121 44.68 18.98 28.81
C ARG A 121 46.03 18.33 29.15
N PRO A 122 46.10 17.02 29.45
CA PRO A 122 47.35 16.30 29.36
C PRO A 122 47.74 16.16 27.88
N ALA A 123 49.03 16.32 27.62
CA ALA A 123 49.63 16.40 26.31
C ALA A 123 49.25 15.24 25.38
N LYS A 124 49.13 15.58 24.08
CA LYS A 124 48.95 14.69 22.93
C LYS A 124 49.86 13.46 23.04
N SER A 125 49.29 12.29 23.32
CA SER A 125 49.97 11.02 23.07
C SER A 125 49.55 10.50 21.70
N GLU A 126 50.46 10.64 20.74
CA GLU A 126 50.37 10.13 19.36
C GLU A 126 50.58 8.61 19.32
N ASN A 127 49.69 7.85 19.96
CA ASN A 127 49.72 6.39 19.86
C ASN A 127 48.72 5.92 18.78
N PRO A 128 49.18 5.49 17.60
CA PRO A 128 48.31 5.07 16.49
C PRO A 128 47.45 3.83 16.80
N ASP A 129 47.76 3.10 17.87
CA ASP A 129 47.06 1.88 18.24
C ASP A 129 45.63 2.11 18.76
N VAL A 130 45.37 3.27 19.38
CA VAL A 130 44.04 3.58 19.95
C VAL A 130 43.02 3.87 18.85
N ILE A 131 43.45 4.48 17.74
CA ILE A 131 42.59 4.75 16.57
C ILE A 131 42.21 3.42 15.87
N SER A 132 43.10 2.42 15.88
CA SER A 132 42.79 1.10 15.33
C SER A 132 41.70 0.38 16.16
N LEU A 133 41.75 0.52 17.49
CA LEU A 133 40.81 -0.12 18.41
C LEU A 133 39.40 0.49 18.30
N ILE A 134 39.31 1.81 18.12
CA ILE A 134 38.05 2.53 17.91
C ILE A 134 37.42 2.11 16.57
N ASN A 135 38.20 2.02 15.49
CA ASN A 135 37.70 1.57 14.19
C ASN A 135 37.27 0.09 14.19
N GLN A 136 37.91 -0.76 15.00
CA GLN A 136 37.52 -2.16 15.17
C GLN A 136 36.20 -2.30 15.95
N HIS A 137 35.95 -1.44 16.94
CA HIS A 137 34.67 -1.38 17.66
C HIS A 137 33.51 -0.89 16.78
N ILE A 138 33.77 0.09 15.90
CA ILE A 138 32.76 0.59 14.95
C ILE A 138 32.39 -0.48 13.91
N LYS A 139 33.36 -1.27 13.41
CA LYS A 139 33.09 -2.40 12.51
C LYS A 139 32.27 -3.51 13.16
N LYS A 140 32.61 -3.92 14.40
CA LYS A 140 31.84 -4.93 15.15
C LYS A 140 30.39 -4.52 15.40
N ASN A 141 30.12 -3.23 15.62
CA ASN A 141 28.74 -2.75 15.80
C ASN A 141 27.92 -2.68 14.49
N GLN A 142 28.57 -2.53 13.33
CA GLN A 142 27.86 -2.57 12.03
C GLN A 142 27.50 -4.00 11.60
N GLU A 143 28.30 -5.00 11.98
CA GLU A 143 27.99 -6.41 11.72
C GLU A 143 26.82 -6.90 12.59
N ASN A 144 26.75 -6.49 13.86
CA ASN A 144 25.63 -6.79 14.76
C ASN A 144 24.27 -6.16 14.34
N LEU A 145 24.27 -5.07 13.58
CA LEU A 145 23.04 -4.43 13.08
C LEU A 145 22.48 -5.09 11.81
N CYS A 146 23.29 -5.86 11.09
CA CYS A 146 22.85 -6.67 9.94
C CYS A 146 22.40 -8.08 10.35
N GLU A 147 22.83 -8.58 11.52
CA GLU A 147 22.52 -9.93 11.98
C GLU A 147 21.11 -10.06 12.61
N ILE A 148 20.49 -8.96 13.04
CA ILE A 148 19.12 -8.96 13.59
C ILE A 148 18.03 -9.22 12.52
N ASN A 149 18.37 -9.22 11.22
CA ASN A 149 17.43 -9.59 10.14
C ASN A 149 17.71 -10.96 9.50
N SER A 150 18.62 -11.74 10.07
CA SER A 150 18.94 -13.10 9.61
C SER A 150 18.54 -14.09 10.71
N LEU A 151 17.28 -14.55 10.70
CA LEU A 151 16.90 -15.69 11.53
C LEU A 151 17.82 -16.88 11.20
N PRO A 152 18.49 -17.49 12.19
CA PRO A 152 19.16 -18.76 11.98
C PRO A 152 18.11 -19.86 11.98
N THR A 153 17.91 -20.51 10.83
CA THR A 153 17.21 -21.78 10.73
C THR A 153 18.25 -22.88 10.94
N GLU A 154 18.46 -23.28 12.20
CA GLU A 154 19.26 -24.46 12.51
C GLU A 154 18.33 -25.63 12.83
N ASN A 155 18.36 -26.62 11.94
CA ASN A 155 17.90 -27.98 12.18
C ASN A 155 18.81 -28.61 13.24
N GLN A 156 18.25 -29.06 14.38
CA GLN A 156 18.55 -30.38 14.93
C GLN A 156 17.31 -30.95 15.64
N GLN A 157 17.16 -32.26 15.48
CA GLN A 157 16.08 -33.10 15.99
C GLN A 157 16.17 -33.35 17.50
N GLU A 158 14.99 -33.71 18.02
CA GLU A 158 14.69 -34.53 19.21
C GLU A 158 14.50 -33.87 20.59
N GLU A 159 13.21 -33.93 21.00
CA GLU A 159 12.69 -34.23 22.33
C GLU A 159 13.16 -33.39 23.54
N LYS A 160 12.36 -32.38 23.90
CA LYS A 160 11.49 -32.43 25.09
C LYS A 160 10.79 -31.09 25.30
N SER A 161 9.55 -31.21 25.74
CA SER A 161 8.69 -30.21 26.38
C SER A 161 9.44 -29.06 27.06
N THR A 162 9.15 -27.81 26.65
CA THR A 162 8.72 -26.72 27.54
C THR A 162 8.40 -25.44 26.73
N GLU A 163 7.13 -25.05 26.80
CA GLU A 163 6.64 -23.67 26.96
C GLU A 163 6.99 -22.59 25.92
N ASN A 164 6.09 -22.48 24.94
CA ASN A 164 5.97 -21.35 24.03
C ASN A 164 5.42 -20.11 24.76
N THR A 165 6.20 -19.02 24.78
CA THR A 165 5.68 -17.66 25.07
C THR A 165 5.01 -17.10 23.81
N THR A 166 3.80 -17.59 23.56
CA THR A 166 2.86 -17.02 22.57
C THR A 166 2.08 -15.92 23.27
N LEU A 167 2.16 -14.70 22.74
CA LEU A 167 1.33 -13.56 23.15
C LEU A 167 -0.16 -13.94 23.01
N GLN A 168 -0.77 -14.26 24.15
CA GLN A 168 -2.17 -14.61 24.27
C GLN A 168 -3.02 -13.36 24.05
N ARG A 169 -3.74 -13.35 22.92
CA ARG A 169 -4.95 -12.53 22.74
C ARG A 169 -6.02 -13.16 23.61
N THR A 170 -6.40 -12.49 24.68
CA THR A 170 -7.42 -12.92 25.63
C THR A 170 -8.79 -13.01 24.94
N THR A 171 -9.18 -14.22 24.55
CA THR A 171 -10.59 -14.57 24.30
C THR A 171 -11.14 -15.22 25.57
N THR A 172 -12.28 -14.72 26.02
CA THR A 172 -13.03 -15.15 27.19
C THR A 172 -13.38 -16.65 27.14
N PRO A 173 -13.46 -17.34 28.30
CA PRO A 173 -13.70 -18.78 28.36
C PRO A 173 -15.20 -19.11 28.44
N LYS A 174 -15.51 -20.33 27.98
CA LYS A 174 -16.79 -21.05 28.08
C LYS A 174 -17.93 -20.48 27.23
N ASP A 175 -18.12 -21.08 26.06
CA ASP A 175 -19.23 -22.01 25.87
C ASP A 175 -18.84 -23.04 24.80
N SER A 176 -19.39 -24.23 24.93
CA SER A 176 -19.21 -25.44 24.10
C SER A 176 -18.80 -25.21 22.63
N PRO A 177 -17.90 -26.03 22.04
CA PRO A 177 -17.63 -25.99 20.61
C PRO A 177 -18.93 -26.31 19.87
N SER A 178 -19.63 -25.26 19.45
CA SER A 178 -20.89 -25.40 18.75
C SER A 178 -20.61 -26.07 17.41
N ALA A 179 -21.56 -26.88 16.94
CA ALA A 179 -21.55 -27.62 15.67
C ALA A 179 -21.25 -26.77 14.40
N ILE A 180 -21.00 -25.48 14.54
CA ILE A 180 -20.58 -24.55 13.48
C ILE A 180 -19.13 -24.82 13.02
N GLU A 181 -18.24 -25.28 13.90
CA GLU A 181 -16.86 -25.62 13.49
C GLU A 181 -16.78 -26.91 12.65
N SER A 182 -17.76 -27.81 12.75
CA SER A 182 -17.79 -29.01 11.89
C SER A 182 -18.52 -28.80 10.56
N ILE A 183 -19.29 -27.71 10.41
CA ILE A 183 -20.05 -27.40 9.18
C ILE A 183 -19.22 -26.57 8.20
N LEU A 184 -18.19 -25.89 8.69
CA LEU A 184 -17.28 -25.10 7.86
C LEU A 184 -16.00 -25.90 7.67
N GLU A 185 -15.79 -26.41 6.45
CA GLU A 185 -14.57 -27.09 5.95
C GLU A 185 -13.33 -26.16 5.93
N VAL A 186 -13.13 -25.39 6.99
CA VAL A 186 -12.06 -24.40 7.15
C VAL A 186 -10.71 -25.09 7.11
N ASP A 187 -10.59 -26.28 7.69
CA ASP A 187 -9.35 -27.05 7.68
C ASP A 187 -8.97 -27.50 6.27
N GLN A 188 -9.95 -27.92 5.46
CA GLN A 188 -9.71 -28.28 4.06
C GLN A 188 -9.24 -27.06 3.27
N PHE A 189 -9.90 -25.91 3.44
CA PHE A 189 -9.51 -24.67 2.78
C PHE A 189 -8.09 -24.20 3.17
N VAL A 190 -7.75 -24.27 4.47
CA VAL A 190 -6.41 -23.88 4.95
C VAL A 190 -5.34 -24.81 4.37
N THR A 191 -5.59 -26.12 4.35
CA THR A 191 -4.63 -27.08 3.78
C THR A 191 -4.47 -26.92 2.27
N GLU A 192 -5.56 -26.69 1.53
CA GLU A 192 -5.51 -26.39 0.09
C GLU A 192 -4.72 -25.12 -0.18
N LYS A 193 -4.98 -24.06 0.59
CA LYS A 193 -4.25 -22.79 0.47
C LYS A 193 -2.76 -23.00 0.66
N ILE A 194 -2.35 -23.70 1.74
CA ILE A 194 -0.94 -24.00 2.03
C ILE A 194 -0.29 -24.77 0.88
N LYS A 195 -0.98 -25.77 0.29
CA LYS A 195 -0.47 -26.53 -0.86
C LYS A 195 -0.20 -25.63 -2.07
N ILE A 196 -1.09 -24.69 -2.37
CA ILE A 196 -0.91 -23.71 -3.44
C ILE A 196 0.27 -22.77 -3.12
N GLU A 197 0.41 -22.33 -1.85
CA GLU A 197 1.57 -21.51 -1.47
C GLU A 197 2.90 -22.25 -1.60
N GLN A 198 2.92 -23.54 -1.29
CA GLN A 198 4.09 -24.38 -1.44
C GLN A 198 4.41 -24.66 -2.92
N SER A 199 3.41 -24.90 -3.77
CA SER A 199 3.64 -25.15 -5.20
C SER A 199 4.20 -23.93 -5.95
N ASP A 200 3.83 -22.72 -5.50
CA ASP A 200 4.24 -21.45 -6.10
C ASP A 200 5.53 -20.88 -5.49
N ALA A 201 6.01 -21.46 -4.38
CA ALA A 201 7.19 -21.00 -3.69
C ALA A 201 8.45 -21.12 -4.56
N PRO A 202 9.42 -20.20 -4.43
CA PRO A 202 10.68 -20.30 -5.16
C PRO A 202 11.45 -21.53 -4.67
N GLU A 203 11.81 -22.41 -5.60
CA GLU A 203 12.49 -23.66 -5.30
C GLU A 203 13.88 -23.65 -5.95
N VAL A 204 14.89 -24.00 -5.16
CA VAL A 204 16.26 -24.17 -5.63
C VAL A 204 16.58 -25.65 -5.55
N ARG A 205 16.61 -26.33 -6.70
CA ARG A 205 17.02 -27.72 -6.78
C ARG A 205 18.46 -27.81 -7.24
N GLU A 206 19.20 -28.68 -6.57
CA GLU A 206 20.56 -29.04 -6.93
C GLU A 206 20.54 -30.38 -7.66
N GLU A 207 20.76 -30.34 -8.97
CA GLU A 207 20.89 -31.53 -9.79
C GLU A 207 22.37 -31.80 -10.05
N THR A 208 22.83 -32.98 -9.65
CA THR A 208 24.18 -33.44 -10.01
C THR A 208 24.22 -33.74 -11.50
N LEU A 209 25.28 -33.29 -12.18
CA LEU A 209 25.44 -33.52 -13.61
C LEU A 209 25.49 -35.02 -13.93
N LEU A 210 24.81 -35.42 -15.02
CA LEU A 210 24.82 -36.79 -15.50
C LEU A 210 26.26 -37.25 -15.77
N GLY A 211 26.60 -38.45 -15.31
CA GLY A 211 27.94 -39.06 -15.45
C GLY A 211 28.82 -38.98 -14.20
N TRP A 212 28.67 -37.97 -13.34
CA TRP A 212 29.46 -37.86 -12.10
C TRP A 212 29.16 -38.95 -11.08
N ASN A 213 27.93 -39.49 -11.09
CA ASN A 213 27.51 -40.56 -10.19
C ASN A 213 27.73 -41.96 -10.80
N SER A 214 27.95 -42.04 -12.12
CA SER A 214 27.97 -43.31 -12.84
C SER A 214 29.39 -43.88 -13.01
N TRP A 215 30.43 -43.02 -12.97
CA TRP A 215 31.82 -43.46 -13.16
C TRP A 215 32.50 -44.00 -11.89
N GLY A 216 32.05 -43.59 -10.70
CA GLY A 216 32.64 -44.02 -9.42
C GLY A 216 32.22 -45.42 -8.94
N GLY A 217 31.26 -46.06 -9.61
CA GLY A 217 30.60 -47.27 -9.10
C GLY A 217 29.60 -46.96 -7.99
N ALA A 218 28.62 -47.85 -7.78
CA ALA A 218 27.52 -47.65 -6.84
C ALA A 218 27.95 -47.53 -5.36
N SER A 219 29.21 -47.82 -5.04
CA SER A 219 29.75 -47.89 -3.68
C SER A 219 30.36 -46.59 -3.17
N LEU A 220 30.56 -45.58 -4.02
CA LEU A 220 31.18 -44.31 -3.63
C LEU A 220 30.13 -43.21 -3.49
N GLU A 221 30.04 -42.63 -2.29
CA GLU A 221 29.20 -41.46 -2.04
C GLU A 221 29.77 -40.22 -2.75
N THR A 222 29.07 -39.72 -3.76
CA THR A 222 29.48 -38.50 -4.46
C THR A 222 29.23 -37.28 -3.58
N LYS A 223 30.30 -36.59 -3.16
CA LYS A 223 30.19 -35.29 -2.51
C LYS A 223 29.77 -34.22 -3.53
N LYS A 224 28.72 -33.45 -3.20
CA LYS A 224 28.25 -32.35 -4.04
C LYS A 224 29.24 -31.19 -3.97
N ASN A 225 29.75 -30.80 -5.12
CA ASN A 225 30.69 -29.71 -5.34
C ASN A 225 30.09 -28.72 -6.36
N PRO A 226 30.45 -27.43 -6.32
CA PRO A 226 29.96 -26.45 -7.29
C PRO A 226 30.30 -26.80 -8.75
N SER A 227 31.35 -27.60 -8.99
CA SER A 227 31.74 -28.06 -10.33
C SER A 227 30.93 -29.25 -10.84
N ASN A 228 30.32 -30.05 -9.96
CA ASN A 228 29.55 -31.26 -10.34
C ASN A 228 28.03 -31.07 -10.19
N THR A 229 27.59 -29.92 -9.66
CA THR A 229 26.19 -29.64 -9.34
C THR A 229 25.69 -28.43 -10.12
N LYS A 230 24.55 -28.56 -10.80
CA LYS A 230 23.84 -27.46 -11.43
C LYS A 230 22.71 -27.00 -10.52
N LYS A 231 22.70 -25.72 -10.17
CA LYS A 231 21.59 -25.09 -9.44
C LYS A 231 20.49 -24.72 -10.44
N ILE A 232 19.35 -25.37 -10.33
CA ILE A 232 18.15 -25.03 -11.09
C ILE A 232 17.25 -24.25 -10.15
N THR A 233 17.15 -22.95 -10.41
CA THR A 233 16.26 -22.06 -9.68
C THR A 233 14.94 -21.95 -10.44
N ARG A 234 13.87 -22.52 -9.88
CA ARG A 234 12.51 -22.25 -10.36
C ARG A 234 12.10 -20.90 -9.81
N THR A 235 11.85 -19.93 -10.69
CA THR A 235 11.39 -18.59 -10.31
C THR A 235 9.96 -18.69 -9.77
N GLY A 236 9.83 -18.90 -8.47
CA GLY A 236 8.54 -18.85 -7.77
C GLY A 236 8.09 -17.42 -7.48
N ILE A 237 6.86 -17.29 -7.01
CA ILE A 237 6.27 -16.00 -6.64
C ILE A 237 6.49 -15.82 -5.14
N THR A 238 7.28 -14.82 -4.75
CA THR A 238 7.39 -14.44 -3.33
C THR A 238 6.02 -14.09 -2.79
N ILE A 239 5.68 -14.54 -1.57
CA ILE A 239 4.37 -14.32 -0.93
C ILE A 239 3.85 -12.88 -1.11
N ARG A 240 4.71 -11.87 -0.93
CA ARG A 240 4.35 -10.44 -1.07
C ARG A 240 3.94 -9.98 -2.46
N LYS A 241 4.34 -10.71 -3.51
CA LYS A 241 4.03 -10.42 -4.92
C LYS A 241 2.81 -11.17 -5.41
N ARG A 242 2.26 -12.11 -4.63
CA ARG A 242 1.05 -12.81 -5.04
C ARG A 242 -0.15 -11.87 -5.04
N LYS A 243 -1.06 -12.09 -5.98
CA LYS A 243 -2.27 -11.26 -6.14
C LYS A 243 -3.21 -11.37 -4.93
N ASP A 244 -3.23 -12.53 -4.30
CA ASP A 244 -4.09 -12.86 -3.16
C ASP A 244 -3.52 -12.44 -1.80
N PHE A 245 -2.23 -12.07 -1.72
CA PHE A 245 -1.59 -11.64 -0.48
C PHE A 245 -2.31 -10.43 0.17
N ALA A 246 -2.81 -9.50 -0.65
CA ALA A 246 -3.56 -8.34 -0.16
C ALA A 246 -5.04 -8.65 0.16
N THR A 247 -5.56 -9.80 -0.27
CA THR A 247 -6.97 -10.19 -0.14
C THR A 247 -7.18 -11.32 0.88
N SER A 248 -6.27 -11.49 1.84
CA SER A 248 -6.32 -12.55 2.85
C SER A 248 -7.59 -12.56 3.72
N HIS A 249 -8.31 -11.44 3.79
CA HIS A 249 -9.57 -11.31 4.54
C HIS A 249 -10.79 -11.10 3.65
N LEU A 250 -10.66 -11.29 2.34
CA LEU A 250 -11.77 -11.15 1.40
C LEU A 250 -12.57 -12.45 1.38
N ILE A 251 -13.63 -12.52 2.19
CA ILE A 251 -14.61 -13.59 2.10
C ILE A 251 -15.60 -13.20 1.01
N ILE A 252 -15.52 -13.87 -0.14
CA ILE A 252 -16.52 -13.70 -1.22
C ILE A 252 -17.73 -14.53 -0.81
N ASN A 253 -18.84 -13.85 -0.54
CA ASN A 253 -20.10 -14.55 -0.36
C ASN A 253 -20.63 -15.01 -1.74
N GLU A 254 -20.32 -16.24 -2.10
CA GLU A 254 -20.77 -16.87 -3.35
C GLU A 254 -22.27 -17.20 -3.35
N SER A 255 -22.94 -17.18 -2.19
CA SER A 255 -24.35 -17.56 -2.07
C SER A 255 -25.33 -16.53 -2.65
N LEU A 256 -24.86 -15.31 -3.00
CA LEU A 256 -25.71 -14.20 -3.43
C LEU A 256 -25.87 -14.06 -4.95
N SER A 257 -25.04 -14.73 -5.75
CA SER A 257 -25.09 -14.61 -7.22
C SER A 257 -26.21 -15.43 -7.87
N SER A 258 -26.65 -16.52 -7.21
CA SER A 258 -27.63 -17.45 -7.80
C SER A 258 -29.08 -17.00 -7.65
N THR A 259 -29.43 -16.12 -6.71
CA THR A 259 -30.82 -16.08 -6.24
C THR A 259 -31.66 -14.86 -6.66
N THR A 260 -31.28 -13.57 -6.55
CA THR A 260 -32.42 -12.60 -6.48
C THR A 260 -32.33 -11.18 -7.04
N ARG A 261 -31.19 -10.49 -7.15
CA ARG A 261 -31.25 -9.06 -7.57
C ARG A 261 -31.09 -8.81 -9.07
N ASN A 262 -30.34 -9.64 -9.78
CA ASN A 262 -29.94 -9.37 -11.16
C ASN A 262 -30.42 -10.41 -12.18
N LYS A 263 -31.29 -11.36 -11.81
CA LYS A 263 -31.86 -12.33 -12.76
C LYS A 263 -32.60 -11.66 -13.93
N LYS A 264 -33.21 -10.50 -13.69
CA LYS A 264 -33.83 -9.69 -14.75
C LYS A 264 -32.83 -9.12 -15.77
N TYR A 265 -31.55 -9.10 -15.44
CA TYR A 265 -30.46 -8.62 -16.30
C TYR A 265 -29.61 -9.76 -16.89
N SER A 266 -29.78 -11.00 -16.44
CA SER A 266 -29.16 -12.17 -17.08
C SER A 266 -30.02 -12.62 -18.26
N ALA A 267 -29.41 -12.78 -19.43
CA ALA A 267 -30.10 -13.35 -20.59
C ALA A 267 -30.46 -14.82 -20.32
N GLN A 268 -31.67 -15.24 -20.67
CA GLN A 268 -32.10 -16.65 -20.64
C GLN A 268 -31.59 -17.43 -21.87
N ILE A 269 -30.59 -16.90 -22.58
CA ILE A 269 -30.16 -17.42 -23.88
C ILE A 269 -29.22 -18.61 -23.63
N ASN A 270 -29.38 -19.68 -24.44
CA ASN A 270 -28.49 -20.82 -24.42
C ASN A 270 -27.04 -20.36 -24.71
N PRO A 271 -26.08 -20.61 -23.81
CA PRO A 271 -24.72 -20.05 -23.89
C PRO A 271 -23.87 -20.58 -25.06
N LYS A 272 -24.39 -21.51 -25.88
CA LYS A 272 -23.62 -22.16 -26.94
C LYS A 272 -23.22 -21.22 -28.10
N GLU A 273 -23.79 -20.02 -28.20
CA GLU A 273 -23.51 -19.08 -29.30
C GLU A 273 -23.20 -17.63 -28.85
N ALA A 274 -23.26 -17.32 -27.54
CA ALA A 274 -23.44 -15.94 -27.09
C ALA A 274 -22.22 -15.24 -26.47
N ASP A 275 -21.21 -15.97 -26.00
CA ASP A 275 -20.23 -15.37 -25.07
C ASP A 275 -19.08 -14.62 -25.76
N ASP A 276 -18.74 -14.94 -27.02
CA ASP A 276 -17.62 -14.31 -27.72
C ASP A 276 -17.98 -13.03 -28.49
N THR A 277 -19.27 -12.69 -28.61
CA THR A 277 -19.74 -11.65 -29.55
C THR A 277 -20.19 -10.34 -28.90
N ILE A 278 -20.26 -10.26 -27.56
CA ILE A 278 -20.75 -9.05 -26.87
C ILE A 278 -19.61 -8.06 -26.66
N ILE A 279 -19.22 -7.36 -27.72
CA ILE A 279 -18.33 -6.19 -27.61
C ILE A 279 -19.20 -4.97 -27.29
N PRO A 280 -18.94 -4.22 -26.20
CA PRO A 280 -19.72 -3.03 -25.88
C PRO A 280 -19.54 -1.99 -26.99
N ALA A 281 -20.62 -1.69 -27.72
CA ALA A 281 -20.63 -0.74 -28.82
C ALA A 281 -20.18 0.68 -28.43
N ILE A 282 -20.24 1.01 -27.13
CA ILE A 282 -19.99 2.34 -26.57
C ILE A 282 -18.52 2.78 -26.68
N ASN A 283 -17.58 1.83 -26.80
CA ASN A 283 -16.14 2.14 -26.91
C ASN A 283 -15.57 1.93 -28.32
N GLN A 284 -16.42 1.72 -29.34
CA GLN A 284 -15.92 1.63 -30.70
C GLN A 284 -15.75 3.03 -31.30
N PRO A 285 -14.70 3.29 -32.10
CA PRO A 285 -14.56 4.54 -32.82
C PRO A 285 -15.83 4.80 -33.64
N ALA A 286 -16.27 6.08 -33.69
CA ALA A 286 -17.54 6.48 -34.34
C ALA A 286 -17.71 5.88 -35.75
N THR A 287 -16.60 5.71 -36.47
CA THR A 287 -16.55 5.12 -37.82
C THR A 287 -17.02 3.67 -37.90
N LEU A 288 -16.86 2.87 -36.85
CA LEU A 288 -17.35 1.48 -36.80
C LEU A 288 -18.85 1.43 -36.47
N LEU A 289 -19.31 2.33 -35.60
CA LEU A 289 -20.74 2.44 -35.28
C LEU A 289 -21.56 2.84 -36.51
N ASP A 290 -21.07 3.82 -37.29
CA ASP A 290 -21.74 4.27 -38.52
C ASP A 290 -21.80 3.17 -39.59
N ARG A 291 -20.75 2.33 -39.70
CA ARG A 291 -20.73 1.16 -40.59
C ARG A 291 -21.73 0.10 -40.15
N LEU A 292 -21.84 -0.18 -38.86
CA LEU A 292 -22.81 -1.13 -38.33
C LEU A 292 -24.25 -0.65 -38.55
N ILE A 293 -24.52 0.64 -38.29
CA ILE A 293 -25.82 1.25 -38.53
C ILE A 293 -26.19 1.20 -40.02
N SER A 294 -25.24 1.51 -40.92
CA SER A 294 -25.48 1.48 -42.36
C SER A 294 -25.80 0.07 -42.87
N ARG A 295 -25.04 -0.94 -42.44
CA ARG A 295 -25.31 -2.35 -42.80
C ARG A 295 -26.69 -2.82 -42.36
N GLU A 296 -27.12 -2.41 -41.17
CA GLU A 296 -28.42 -2.81 -40.64
C GLU A 296 -29.58 -2.14 -41.41
N LYS A 297 -29.39 -0.89 -41.86
CA LYS A 297 -30.36 -0.20 -42.74
C LYS A 297 -30.49 -0.91 -44.09
N GLU A 298 -29.38 -1.28 -44.72
CA GLU A 298 -29.37 -2.03 -45.99
C GLU A 298 -30.11 -3.37 -45.88
N LYS A 299 -29.89 -4.12 -44.79
CA LYS A 299 -30.61 -5.38 -44.55
C LYS A 299 -32.12 -5.19 -44.46
N ARG A 300 -32.59 -4.11 -43.82
CA ARG A 300 -34.02 -3.82 -43.68
C ARG A 300 -34.69 -3.42 -44.98
N THR A 301 -33.94 -2.82 -45.92
CA THR A 301 -34.48 -2.46 -47.23
C THR A 301 -34.58 -3.64 -48.21
N LEU A 302 -33.88 -4.74 -47.92
CA LEU A 302 -33.86 -5.95 -48.76
C LEU A 302 -34.91 -6.99 -48.35
N LEU A 303 -35.58 -6.80 -47.20
CA LEU A 303 -36.71 -7.61 -46.72
C LEU A 303 -38.03 -6.92 -47.07
#